data_AF-A0A953AKX2-F1
#
_entry.id   AF-A0A953AKX2-F1
#
_cell.length_a   1.000
_cell.length_b   1.000
_cell.length_c   1.000
_cell.angle_alpha   90.00
_cell.angle_beta   90.00
_cell.angle_gamma   90.00
#
_symmetry.space_group_name_H-M   'P 1'
#
loop_
_entity.id
_entity.type
_entity.pdbx_description
1 polymer ?
#
loop_
_entity_poly.entity_id
_entity_poly.type
_entity_poly.pdbx_seq_one_letter_code
_entity_poly.pdbx_strand_id
1 'polypeptide(L)'
;MEPLPDLATLSDEDLRKLIDELTREEQDLSYRRRLLHGRIDILRAELVARLQKTQGRSALEKVDVESLSEILAGKATPPSA
;
A
#
# COMPACT_ATOMS: atom_id res chain seq x y z
N MET A 1 7.40 -15.39 -17.37
CA MET A 1 8.37 -16.18 -16.59
C MET A 1 9.37 -16.68 -17.62
N GLU A 2 10.64 -16.33 -17.51
CA GLU A 2 11.63 -16.94 -18.40
C GLU A 2 11.68 -18.45 -18.10
N PRO A 3 11.70 -19.31 -19.14
CA PRO A 3 11.78 -20.73 -18.93
C PRO A 3 13.12 -21.09 -18.29
N LEU A 4 13.10 -22.04 -17.36
CA LEU A 4 14.34 -22.59 -16.83
C LEU A 4 15.16 -23.23 -17.97
N PRO A 5 16.50 -23.14 -17.91
CA PRO A 5 17.35 -23.88 -18.84
C PRO A 5 17.11 -25.38 -18.70
N ASP A 6 17.50 -26.17 -19.71
CA ASP A 6 17.43 -27.62 -19.63
C ASP A 6 18.40 -28.14 -18.55
N LEU A 7 17.86 -28.39 -17.37
CA LEU A 7 18.62 -28.75 -16.17
C LEU A 7 19.42 -30.06 -16.35
N ALA A 8 18.96 -30.96 -17.24
CA ALA A 8 19.64 -32.22 -17.50
C ALA A 8 20.98 -32.04 -18.24
N THR A 9 21.21 -30.87 -18.82
CA THR A 9 22.44 -30.53 -19.55
C THR A 9 23.49 -29.80 -18.70
N LEU A 10 23.13 -29.40 -17.49
CA LEU A 10 24.01 -28.66 -16.58
C LEU A 10 24.87 -29.60 -15.74
N SER A 11 26.11 -29.20 -15.48
CA SER A 11 26.95 -29.88 -14.49
C SER A 11 26.47 -29.60 -13.07
N ASP A 12 26.88 -30.42 -12.10
CA ASP A 12 26.59 -30.18 -10.67
C ASP A 12 27.11 -28.82 -10.19
N GLU A 13 28.23 -28.34 -10.75
CA GLU A 13 28.77 -27.02 -10.42
C GLU A 13 27.88 -25.90 -10.96
N ASP A 14 27.42 -26.03 -12.21
CA ASP A 14 26.53 -25.04 -12.83
C ASP A 14 25.16 -25.02 -12.17
N LEU A 15 24.64 -26.19 -11.77
CA LEU A 15 23.41 -26.29 -10.98
C LEU A 15 23.55 -25.57 -9.64
N ARG A 16 24.68 -25.75 -8.93
CA ARG A 16 24.91 -25.07 -7.66
C ARG A 16 24.98 -23.55 -7.84
N LYS A 17 25.67 -23.07 -8.88
CA LYS A 17 25.72 -21.63 -9.21
C LYS A 17 24.33 -21.07 -9.52
N LEU A 18 23.54 -21.78 -10.33
CA LEU A 18 22.18 -21.37 -10.69
C LEU A 18 21.27 -21.30 -9.46
N ILE A 19 21.34 -22.28 -8.55
CA ILE A 19 20.61 -22.27 -7.29
C ILE A 19 21.01 -21.06 -6.45
N ASP A 20 22.31 -20.80 -6.31
CA ASP A 20 22.81 -19.67 -5.52
C ASP A 20 22.36 -18.32 -6.09
N GLU A 21 22.33 -18.17 -7.41
CA GLU A 21 21.84 -16.98 -8.10
C GLU A 21 20.35 -16.76 -7.85
N LEU A 22 19.52 -17.76 -8.16
CA LEU A 22 18.07 -17.69 -7.97
C LEU A 22 17.70 -17.48 -6.49
N THR A 23 18.47 -18.06 -5.57
CA THR A 23 18.25 -17.87 -4.13
C THR A 23 18.53 -16.42 -3.72
N ARG A 24 19.59 -15.80 -4.22
CA ARG A 24 19.87 -14.37 -3.96
C ARG A 24 18.77 -13.47 -4.53
N GLU A 25 18.35 -13.73 -5.76
CA GLU A 25 17.27 -12.96 -6.39
C GLU A 25 15.95 -13.09 -5.61
N GLU A 26 15.59 -14.30 -5.18
CA GLU A 26 14.42 -14.54 -4.35
C GLU A 26 14.51 -13.75 -3.05
N GLN A 27 15.67 -13.79 -2.37
CA GLN A 27 15.87 -13.09 -1.10
C GLN A 27 15.68 -11.57 -1.25
N ASP A 28 16.21 -10.99 -2.33
CA ASP A 28 16.06 -9.56 -2.64
C ASP A 28 14.60 -9.19 -2.92
N LEU A 29 13.89 -10.00 -3.70
CA LEU A 29 12.46 -9.81 -3.97
C LEU A 29 11.64 -9.93 -2.68
N SER A 30 11.92 -10.94 -1.87
CA SER A 30 11.28 -11.16 -0.58
C SER A 30 11.54 -10.02 0.40
N TYR A 31 12.74 -9.43 0.40
CA TYR A 31 13.07 -8.25 1.19
C TYR A 31 12.23 -7.03 0.76
N ARG A 32 12.18 -6.72 -0.54
CA ARG A 32 11.36 -5.63 -1.09
C ARG A 32 9.88 -5.83 -0.78
N ARG A 33 9.38 -7.07 -0.92
CA ARG A 33 8.00 -7.43 -0.58
C ARG A 33 7.71 -7.14 0.90
N ARG A 34 8.57 -7.55 1.83
CA ARG A 34 8.39 -7.28 3.27
C ARG A 34 8.36 -5.79 3.58
N LEU A 35 9.23 -4.98 2.97
CA LEU A 35 9.24 -3.53 3.15
C LEU A 35 7.94 -2.88 2.67
N LEU A 36 7.44 -3.28 1.51
CA LEU A 36 6.18 -2.76 0.97
C LEU A 36 5.00 -3.14 1.86
N HIS A 37 4.91 -4.41 2.26
CA HIS A 37 3.86 -4.88 3.16
C HIS A 37 3.90 -4.14 4.51
N GLY A 38 5.09 -3.96 5.11
CA GLY A 38 5.23 -3.20 6.35
C GLY A 38 4.72 -1.77 6.23
N ARG A 39 5.01 -1.07 5.12
CA ARG A 39 4.47 0.28 4.85
C ARG A 39 2.95 0.27 4.68
N ILE A 40 2.42 -0.70 3.95
CA ILE A 40 0.97 -0.86 3.75
C ILE A 40 0.28 -1.09 5.10
N ASP A 41 0.84 -1.95 5.95
CA ASP A 41 0.25 -2.29 7.24
C ASP A 41 0.28 -1.11 8.20
N ILE A 42 1.34 -0.30 8.21
CA ILE A 42 1.39 0.98 8.96
C ILE A 42 0.28 1.91 8.49
N LEU A 43 0.12 2.11 7.18
CA LEU A 43 -0.92 3.00 6.63
C LEU A 43 -2.33 2.48 6.94
N ARG A 44 -2.55 1.17 6.86
CA ARG A 44 -3.82 0.55 7.24
C ARG A 44 -4.12 0.74 8.72
N ALA A 45 -3.14 0.54 9.59
CA ALA A 45 -3.30 0.74 11.03
C ALA A 45 -3.67 2.19 11.35
N GLU A 46 -3.00 3.16 10.72
CA GLU A 46 -3.31 4.58 10.89
C GLU A 46 -4.71 4.94 10.36
N LEU A 47 -5.11 4.40 9.21
CA LEU A 47 -6.46 4.58 8.67
C LEU A 47 -7.53 4.07 9.64
N VAL A 48 -7.34 2.86 10.17
CA VAL A 48 -8.25 2.28 11.17
C VAL A 48 -8.29 3.14 12.44
N ALA A 49 -7.13 3.57 12.94
CA ALA A 49 -7.05 4.43 14.13
C ALA A 49 -7.80 5.77 13.92
N ARG A 50 -7.70 6.38 12.74
CA ARG A 50 -8.44 7.61 12.40
C ARG A 50 -9.93 7.37 12.36
N LEU A 51 -10.39 6.31 11.68
CA LEU A 51 -11.80 5.95 11.61
C LEU A 51 -12.38 5.65 13.00
N GLN A 52 -11.64 4.99 13.88
CA GLN A 52 -12.09 4.76 15.26
C GLN A 52 -12.23 6.06 16.04
N LYS A 53 -11.26 6.98 15.93
CA LYS A 53 -11.35 8.31 16.56
C LYS A 53 -12.53 9.13 16.07
N THR A 54 -12.92 8.96 14.81
CA THR A 54 -14.09 9.64 14.24
C THR A 54 -15.40 8.86 14.40
N GLN A 55 -15.42 7.74 15.14
CA GLN A 55 -16.57 6.83 15.27
C GLN A 55 -17.13 6.35 13.90
N GLY A 56 -16.25 6.09 12.94
CA GLY A 56 -16.61 5.70 11.58
C GLY A 56 -17.05 6.88 10.69
N ARG A 57 -17.09 8.11 11.22
CA ARG A 57 -17.46 9.29 10.44
C ARG A 57 -16.30 9.75 9.57
N SER A 58 -16.51 9.82 8.26
CA SER A 58 -15.54 10.44 7.34
C SER A 58 -15.39 11.93 7.66
N ALA A 59 -14.22 12.53 7.40
CA ALA A 59 -14.08 13.99 7.46
C ALA A 59 -15.10 14.71 6.56
N LEU A 60 -15.62 14.01 5.54
CA LEU A 60 -16.66 14.47 4.63
C LEU A 60 -18.09 14.37 5.21
N GLU A 61 -18.34 13.59 6.26
CA GLU A 61 -19.68 13.55 6.90
C GLU A 61 -19.99 14.84 7.68
N LYS A 62 -18.96 15.60 8.08
CA LYS A 62 -19.13 16.91 8.71
C LYS A 62 -19.33 18.04 7.71
N VAL A 63 -19.23 17.75 6.42
CA VAL A 63 -19.39 18.74 5.36
C VAL A 63 -20.87 18.76 4.98
N ASP A 64 -21.61 19.69 5.57
CA ASP A 64 -22.99 19.97 5.15
C ASP A 64 -22.95 20.65 3.77
N VAL A 65 -23.24 19.85 2.73
CA VAL A 65 -23.22 20.27 1.33
C VAL A 65 -24.29 21.35 1.06
N GLU A 66 -25.38 21.33 1.81
CA GLU A 66 -26.47 22.30 1.69
C GLU A 66 -26.03 23.66 2.25
N SER A 67 -25.44 23.67 3.45
CA SER A 67 -24.80 24.85 4.03
C SER A 67 -23.71 25.44 3.12
N LEU A 68 -22.85 24.60 2.53
CA LEU A 68 -21.83 25.03 1.57
C LEU A 68 -22.42 25.66 0.31
N SER A 69 -23.51 25.08 -0.21
CA SER A 69 -24.21 25.61 -1.38
C SER A 69 -24.82 26.98 -1.08
N GLU A 70 -25.36 27.20 0.12
CA GLU A 70 -25.88 28.49 0.56
C GLU A 70 -24.79 29.55 0.74
N ILE A 71 -23.63 29.17 1.32
CA ILE A 71 -22.48 30.07 1.45
C ILE A 71 -21.96 30.49 0.07
N LEU A 72 -21.79 29.53 -0.85
CA LEU A 72 -21.31 29.80 -2.22
C LEU A 72 -22.33 30.60 -3.05
N ALA A 73 -23.63 30.42 -2.80
CA ALA A 73 -24.69 31.22 -3.40
C ALA A 73 -24.84 32.62 -2.76
N GLY A 74 -24.02 32.97 -1.77
CA GLY A 74 -24.07 34.25 -1.06
C GLY A 74 -25.29 34.41 -0.14
N LYS A 75 -25.99 33.31 0.17
CA LYS A 75 -27.20 33.28 1.00
C LYS A 75 -26.91 33.05 2.49
N ALA A 76 -25.70 32.61 2.83
CA ALA A 76 -25.25 32.36 4.19
C ALA A 76 -23.80 32.83 4.39
N THR A 77 -23.41 33.06 5.66
CA THR A 77 -22.05 33.48 6.04
C THR A 77 -21.30 32.28 6.61
N PRO A 78 -19.99 32.08 6.32
CA PRO A 78 -19.22 31.00 6.91
C PRO A 78 -19.27 31.05 8.45
N PRO A 79 -19.37 29.90 9.14
CA PRO A 79 -19.36 29.89 10.60
C PRO A 79 -18.02 30.45 11.12
N SER A 80 -18.09 31.27 12.17
CA SER A 80 -16.90 31.76 12.87
C SER A 80 -16.20 30.59 13.59
N ALA A 81 -14.89 30.47 13.37
CA ALA A 81 -14.01 29.44 13.92
C ALA A 81 -13.97 29.42 15.46
#